data_AF-A0A6P7GWH0-F1
#
_entry.id   AF-A0A6P7GWH0-F1
#
_cell.length_a   1.000
_cell.length_b   1.000
_cell.length_c   1.000
_cell.angle_alpha   90.00
_cell.angle_beta   90.00
_cell.angle_gamma   90.00
#
_symmetry.space_group_name_H-M   'P 1'
#
loop_
_entity.id
_entity.type
_entity.pdbx_description
1 polymer ?
#
loop_
_entity_poly.entity_id
_entity_poly.type
_entity_poly.pdbx_seq_one_letter_code
_entity_poly.pdbx_strand_id
1 'polypeptide(L)'
;MRHNPGHDYPEDTAVLDLCVRKRPLSPNYPYDYTRSRSYSEVSCFSPKSDVSDVSSPEHRDSTVSSTKIKCSRPFKAYPKDPMSMPILSGTPNMLGKDSSEAYAEFREKILSRAQANHNGTNKNMRRTQTTNIQNSDPAYWEKRKKNNEAAKRSRDARRAKEDEIAIRCAFLEQENIQLKFRLAALENERERLQSILYH
;
A
#
# COMPACT_ATOMS: atom_id res chain seq x y z
N MET A 1 29.65 -20.46 -63.93
CA MET A 1 29.86 -20.55 -62.47
C MET A 1 28.70 -19.85 -61.77
N ARG A 2 28.18 -20.46 -60.71
CA ARG A 2 27.12 -19.92 -59.84
C ARG A 2 27.72 -18.84 -58.94
N HIS A 3 27.07 -17.69 -58.78
CA HIS A 3 27.22 -16.85 -57.58
C HIS A 3 25.89 -16.18 -57.21
N ASN A 4 25.62 -16.19 -55.91
CA ASN A 4 24.53 -15.61 -55.13
C ASN A 4 25.20 -15.24 -53.78
N PRO A 5 24.57 -14.52 -52.83
CA PRO A 5 23.93 -13.20 -52.82
C PRO A 5 24.63 -12.22 -51.83
N GLY A 6 24.21 -10.94 -51.75
CA GLY A 6 24.54 -10.02 -50.64
C GLY A 6 24.27 -8.55 -51.04
N HIS A 7 23.26 -7.85 -50.52
CA HIS A 7 23.15 -7.21 -49.19
C HIS A 7 23.88 -5.86 -49.11
N ASP A 8 23.29 -4.81 -49.67
CA ASP A 8 23.71 -3.41 -49.43
C ASP A 8 22.65 -2.70 -48.58
N TYR A 9 22.93 -2.54 -47.30
CA TYR A 9 22.30 -1.52 -46.45
C TYR A 9 23.16 -0.25 -46.53
N PRO A 10 22.59 0.93 -46.74
CA PRO A 10 23.24 2.16 -46.33
C PRO A 10 22.98 2.41 -44.84
N GLU A 11 24.04 2.74 -44.12
CA GLU A 11 24.00 3.28 -42.76
C GLU A 11 23.24 4.61 -42.74
N ASP A 12 22.27 4.75 -41.83
CA ASP A 12 21.84 6.05 -41.35
C ASP A 12 21.81 6.00 -39.81
N THR A 13 22.92 6.43 -39.23
CA THR A 13 23.07 6.72 -37.81
C THR A 13 22.27 7.97 -37.46
N ALA A 14 21.00 7.81 -37.09
CA ALA A 14 20.20 8.90 -36.54
C ALA A 14 20.69 9.24 -35.12
N VAL A 15 21.57 10.24 -35.04
CA VAL A 15 21.97 10.91 -33.80
C VAL A 15 20.72 11.51 -33.13
N LEU A 16 20.43 11.11 -31.90
CA LEU A 16 19.35 11.67 -31.08
C LEU A 16 19.69 13.12 -30.70
N ASP A 17 19.10 14.07 -31.42
CA ASP A 17 19.25 15.49 -31.13
C ASP A 17 18.33 15.89 -29.95
N LEU A 18 18.91 15.91 -28.74
CA LEU A 18 18.25 16.32 -27.49
C LEU A 18 18.13 17.84 -27.38
N CYS A 19 17.46 18.48 -28.33
CA CYS A 19 17.12 19.89 -28.24
C CYS A 19 15.83 20.09 -27.43
N VAL A 20 15.96 20.66 -26.22
CA VAL A 20 14.86 21.12 -25.36
C VAL A 20 14.07 22.20 -26.09
N ARG A 21 12.89 21.87 -26.63
CA ARG A 21 11.98 22.89 -27.20
C ARG A 21 11.47 23.80 -26.08
N LYS A 22 11.93 25.05 -26.04
CA LYS A 22 11.34 26.10 -25.19
C LYS A 22 9.87 26.30 -25.56
N ARG A 23 9.01 26.38 -24.54
CA ARG A 23 7.58 26.72 -24.67
C ARG A 23 7.44 28.10 -25.35
N PRO A 24 6.67 28.27 -26.44
CA PRO A 24 6.45 29.59 -27.01
C PRO A 24 5.67 30.48 -26.03
N LEU A 25 5.99 31.78 -26.03
CA LEU A 25 5.29 32.79 -25.25
C LEU A 25 3.81 32.86 -25.66
N SER A 26 2.93 32.99 -24.67
CA SER A 26 1.49 33.16 -24.87
C SER A 26 1.20 34.36 -25.77
N PRO A 27 0.24 34.27 -26.72
CA PRO A 27 -0.23 35.43 -27.47
C PRO A 27 -0.76 36.51 -26.54
N ASN A 28 -0.42 37.77 -26.84
CA ASN A 28 -0.85 38.93 -26.08
C ASN A 28 -2.31 39.25 -26.45
N TYR A 29 -3.26 39.01 -25.55
CA TYR A 29 -4.65 39.40 -25.74
C TYR A 29 -4.87 40.79 -25.13
N PRO A 30 -5.35 41.78 -25.89
CA PRO A 30 -5.71 43.08 -25.32
C PRO A 30 -6.92 42.91 -24.40
N TYR A 31 -6.78 43.31 -23.15
CA TYR A 31 -7.84 43.31 -22.15
C TYR A 31 -8.54 44.68 -22.17
N ASP A 32 -9.81 44.72 -22.58
CA ASP A 32 -10.66 45.89 -22.40
C ASP A 32 -11.08 46.00 -20.93
N TYR A 33 -10.59 47.03 -20.24
CA TYR A 33 -10.73 47.19 -18.77
C TYR A 33 -12.03 47.87 -18.30
N THR A 34 -13.06 48.00 -19.16
CA THR A 34 -14.28 48.75 -18.83
C THR A 34 -15.53 47.87 -18.89
N ARG A 35 -15.57 46.84 -18.04
CA ARG A 35 -16.85 46.20 -17.70
C ARG A 35 -16.96 46.00 -16.20
N SER A 36 -17.36 47.06 -15.50
CA SER A 36 -17.80 47.01 -14.11
C SER A 36 -18.99 46.05 -14.00
N ARG A 37 -18.75 44.81 -13.57
CA ARG A 37 -19.79 43.84 -13.22
C ARG A 37 -19.76 43.68 -11.71
N SER A 38 -20.75 44.27 -11.05
CA SER A 38 -20.97 44.17 -9.59
C SER A 38 -21.05 42.70 -9.17
N TYR A 39 -20.11 42.28 -8.32
CA TYR A 39 -20.12 40.95 -7.69
C TYR A 39 -20.58 41.12 -6.24
N SER A 40 -21.69 40.50 -5.88
CA SER A 40 -22.13 40.33 -4.50
C SER A 40 -21.09 39.49 -3.74
N GLU A 41 -20.58 40.00 -2.63
CA GLU A 41 -19.60 39.33 -1.77
C GLU A 41 -20.14 38.00 -1.23
N VAL A 42 -19.39 36.92 -1.47
CA VAL A 42 -19.43 35.73 -0.63
C VAL A 42 -18.08 35.63 0.07
N SER A 43 -18.11 35.90 1.37
CA SER A 43 -16.99 35.88 2.30
C SER A 43 -16.45 34.46 2.47
N CYS A 44 -15.18 34.25 2.12
CA CYS A 44 -14.42 33.05 2.49
C CYS A 44 -13.38 33.43 3.55
N PHE A 45 -13.74 33.25 4.83
CA PHE A 45 -12.79 33.33 5.93
C PHE A 45 -11.92 32.05 5.97
N SER A 46 -10.61 32.22 5.75
CA SER A 46 -9.60 31.23 6.15
C SER A 46 -9.13 31.54 7.58
N PRO A 47 -9.05 30.56 8.50
CA PRO A 47 -8.58 30.80 9.86
C PRO A 47 -7.06 31.04 9.87
N LYS A 48 -6.60 32.08 10.57
CA LYS A 48 -5.19 32.27 10.92
C LYS A 48 -4.90 31.52 12.22
N SER A 49 -3.85 30.70 12.22
CA SER A 49 -3.28 30.14 13.44
C SER A 49 -2.09 30.99 13.87
N ASP A 50 -2.25 31.73 14.98
CA ASP A 50 -1.18 32.38 15.71
C ASP A 50 -0.34 31.34 16.45
N VAL A 51 0.97 31.32 16.19
CA VAL A 51 1.96 30.86 17.18
C VAL A 51 3.15 31.81 17.15
N SER A 52 3.44 32.37 18.31
CA SER A 52 4.47 33.35 18.60
C SER A 52 5.88 32.77 18.54
N ASP A 53 6.78 33.59 18.00
CA ASP A 53 8.23 33.45 17.91
C ASP A 53 8.89 33.64 19.29
N VAL A 54 9.82 32.75 19.67
CA VAL A 54 10.80 33.05 20.74
C VAL A 54 12.12 32.27 20.57
N SER A 55 13.16 33.06 20.30
CA SER A 55 14.59 32.90 20.61
C SER A 55 15.47 31.89 19.85
N SER A 56 16.34 32.46 19.01
CA SER A 56 17.66 31.96 18.58
C SER A 56 18.57 31.49 19.74
N PRO A 57 19.60 30.68 19.44
CA PRO A 57 20.94 31.29 19.39
C PRO A 57 21.86 30.80 18.26
N GLU A 58 22.57 31.80 17.73
CA GLU A 58 23.98 31.82 17.31
C GLU A 58 24.49 30.97 16.13
N HIS A 59 24.79 31.73 15.08
CA HIS A 59 25.60 31.44 13.92
C HIS A 59 27.07 31.25 14.34
N ARG A 60 27.66 30.08 14.05
CA ARG A 60 29.11 29.98 13.84
C ARG A 60 29.37 29.55 12.40
N ASP A 61 30.03 30.46 11.70
CA ASP A 61 30.42 30.36 10.32
C ASP A 61 31.63 29.41 10.18
N SER A 62 31.62 28.53 9.18
CA SER A 62 32.76 27.71 8.78
C SER A 62 32.57 27.20 7.35
N THR A 63 32.97 28.05 6.40
CA THR A 63 33.77 27.75 5.20
C THR A 63 33.53 26.43 4.44
N VAL A 64 32.97 26.58 3.24
CA VAL A 64 33.27 25.89 1.95
C VAL A 64 33.82 24.46 2.02
N SER A 65 33.00 23.50 1.60
CA SER A 65 33.44 22.35 0.80
C SER A 65 32.27 21.78 0.00
N SER A 66 32.26 22.10 -1.29
CA SER A 66 31.36 21.52 -2.28
C SER A 66 31.67 20.03 -2.46
N THR A 67 30.93 19.16 -1.79
CA THR A 67 30.84 17.74 -2.17
C THR A 67 29.39 17.41 -2.48
N LYS A 68 29.17 16.77 -3.63
CA LYS A 68 27.84 16.41 -4.13
C LYS A 68 27.18 15.38 -3.20
N ILE A 69 26.39 15.84 -2.23
CA ILE A 69 25.58 14.95 -1.39
C ILE A 69 24.35 14.54 -2.21
N LYS A 70 24.36 13.31 -2.73
CA LYS A 70 23.13 12.67 -3.22
C LYS A 70 22.19 12.51 -2.02
N CYS A 71 20.95 13.00 -2.15
CA CYS A 71 19.91 12.86 -1.15
C CYS A 71 19.65 11.37 -0.83
N SER A 72 20.24 10.88 0.26
CA SER A 72 19.85 9.60 0.85
C SER A 72 18.46 9.76 1.45
N ARG A 73 17.56 8.83 1.09
CA ARG A 73 16.17 8.79 1.56
C ARG A 73 16.16 8.89 3.10
N PRO A 74 15.39 9.81 3.71
CA PRO A 74 15.52 10.18 5.13
C PRO A 74 15.03 9.12 6.13
N PHE A 75 14.77 7.88 5.70
CA PHE A 75 14.32 6.79 6.57
C PHE A 75 15.13 5.51 6.35
N LYS A 76 16.46 5.63 6.21
CA LYS A 76 17.35 4.47 6.13
C LYS A 76 18.22 4.34 7.37
N ALA A 77 17.86 3.33 8.16
CA ALA A 77 18.57 2.69 9.27
C ALA A 77 18.58 3.47 10.59
N TYR A 78 17.54 3.24 11.40
CA TYR A 78 17.80 3.05 12.82
C TYR A 78 18.81 1.88 12.96
N PRO A 79 19.82 2.01 13.83
CA PRO A 79 20.65 0.87 14.21
C PRO A 79 19.72 -0.25 14.69
N LYS A 80 20.03 -1.49 14.31
CA LYS A 80 19.29 -2.67 14.81
C LYS A 80 19.23 -2.53 16.34
N ASP A 81 18.01 -2.53 16.85
CA ASP A 81 17.70 -2.57 18.26
C ASP A 81 18.61 -3.61 18.97
N PRO A 82 19.30 -3.25 20.07
CA PRO A 82 20.12 -4.19 20.86
C PRO A 82 19.34 -5.40 21.40
N MET A 83 18.01 -5.44 21.23
CA MET A 83 17.17 -6.60 21.50
C MET A 83 17.03 -7.58 20.33
N SER A 84 17.79 -7.44 19.23
CA SER A 84 17.82 -8.45 18.18
C SER A 84 18.52 -9.71 18.68
N MET A 85 17.78 -10.57 19.39
CA MET A 85 18.19 -11.94 19.65
C MET A 85 18.44 -12.59 18.28
N PRO A 86 19.64 -13.13 18.01
CA PRO A 86 19.86 -13.89 16.81
C PRO A 86 18.85 -15.04 16.82
N ILE A 87 18.10 -15.18 15.73
CA ILE A 87 17.30 -16.37 15.45
C ILE A 87 18.27 -17.54 15.46
N LEU A 88 18.37 -18.20 16.61
CA LEU A 88 19.10 -19.43 16.77
C LEU A 88 18.37 -20.44 15.89
N SER A 89 18.96 -20.69 14.73
CA SER A 89 18.67 -21.77 13.77
C SER A 89 18.84 -23.18 14.38
N GLY A 90 18.58 -23.34 15.68
CA GLY A 90 18.94 -24.51 16.47
C GLY A 90 18.14 -24.71 17.75
N THR A 91 16.97 -24.07 17.93
CA THR A 91 15.95 -24.66 18.81
C THR A 91 15.04 -25.51 17.93
N PRO A 92 15.09 -26.84 18.02
CA PRO A 92 14.08 -27.65 17.39
C PRO A 92 12.77 -27.35 18.14
N ASN A 93 11.85 -26.64 17.48
CA ASN A 93 10.44 -26.93 17.64
C ASN A 93 9.88 -26.73 19.07
N MET A 94 10.13 -25.57 19.69
CA MET A 94 9.57 -25.20 21.01
C MET A 94 8.25 -24.41 20.95
N LEU A 95 7.82 -23.96 19.76
CA LEU A 95 6.43 -23.56 19.52
C LEU A 95 5.70 -24.79 18.99
N GLY A 96 4.73 -25.30 19.75
CA GLY A 96 4.05 -26.56 19.48
C GLY A 96 3.56 -26.66 18.03
N LYS A 97 3.94 -27.74 17.34
CA LYS A 97 3.42 -28.09 16.01
C LYS A 97 1.89 -28.06 16.00
N ASP A 98 1.30 -28.45 17.12
CA ASP A 98 -0.13 -28.50 17.39
C ASP A 98 -0.82 -27.13 17.22
N SER A 99 -0.17 -26.01 17.58
CA SER A 99 -0.74 -24.66 17.42
C SER A 99 -0.71 -24.20 15.95
N SER A 100 0.34 -24.58 15.21
CA SER A 100 0.45 -24.29 13.78
C SER A 100 -0.57 -25.09 12.95
N GLU A 101 -0.81 -26.34 13.32
CA GLU A 101 -1.81 -27.21 12.68
C GLU A 101 -3.24 -26.74 13.01
N ALA A 102 -3.52 -26.40 14.27
CA ALA A 102 -4.82 -25.85 14.69
C ALA A 102 -5.18 -24.56 13.95
N TYR A 103 -4.21 -23.67 13.70
CA TYR A 103 -4.45 -22.47 12.89
C TYR A 103 -4.80 -22.81 11.43
N ALA A 104 -4.09 -23.77 10.82
CA ALA A 104 -4.35 -24.18 9.45
C ALA A 104 -5.77 -24.75 9.29
N GLU A 105 -6.19 -25.63 10.20
CA GLU A 105 -7.56 -26.17 10.21
C GLU A 105 -8.62 -25.09 10.42
N PHE A 106 -8.40 -24.19 11.38
CA PHE A 106 -9.30 -23.07 11.66
C PHE A 106 -9.47 -22.18 10.42
N ARG A 107 -8.35 -21.85 9.76
CA ARG A 107 -8.32 -21.05 8.54
C ARG A 107 -9.11 -21.71 7.41
N GLU A 108 -8.89 -22.99 7.13
CA GLU A 108 -9.63 -23.73 6.10
C GLU A 108 -11.13 -23.78 6.41
N LYS A 109 -11.50 -23.96 7.68
CA LYS A 109 -12.91 -23.95 8.12
C LYS A 109 -13.58 -22.58 7.90
N ILE A 110 -12.90 -21.48 8.18
CA ILE A 110 -13.46 -20.13 7.95
C ILE A 110 -13.58 -19.84 6.45
N LEU A 111 -12.55 -20.16 5.66
CA LEU A 111 -12.57 -19.93 4.22
C LEU A 111 -13.63 -20.77 3.50
N SER A 112 -13.79 -22.04 3.87
CA SER A 112 -14.85 -22.91 3.31
C SER A 112 -16.24 -22.36 3.60
N ARG A 113 -16.48 -21.86 4.82
CA ARG A 113 -17.75 -21.20 5.16
C ARG A 113 -17.97 -19.92 4.36
N ALA A 114 -16.93 -19.12 4.14
CA ALA A 114 -17.03 -17.90 3.33
C ALA A 114 -17.36 -18.22 1.86
N GLN A 115 -16.75 -19.27 1.30
CA GLN A 115 -17.01 -19.72 -0.07
C GLN A 115 -18.45 -20.21 -0.27
N ALA A 116 -19.01 -20.94 0.71
CA ALA A 116 -20.41 -21.37 0.65
C ALA A 116 -21.41 -20.19 0.52
N ASN A 117 -21.07 -19.04 1.09
CA ASN A 117 -21.92 -17.84 1.09
C ASN A 117 -21.77 -16.96 -0.18
N HIS A 118 -20.76 -17.19 -1.03
CA HIS A 118 -20.48 -16.37 -2.22
C HIS A 118 -21.45 -16.66 -3.40
N ASN A 119 -22.29 -17.70 -3.31
CA ASN A 119 -23.07 -18.19 -4.44
C ASN A 119 -24.27 -17.30 -4.86
N GLY A 120 -24.51 -16.18 -4.18
CA GLY A 120 -25.67 -15.30 -4.41
C GLY A 120 -25.33 -13.89 -4.87
N THR A 121 -24.56 -13.71 -5.96
CA THR A 121 -24.49 -12.37 -6.58
C THR A 121 -25.72 -12.13 -7.45
N ASN A 122 -26.46 -11.06 -7.14
CA ASN A 122 -27.67 -10.69 -7.89
C ASN A 122 -27.33 -10.44 -9.37
N LYS A 123 -27.76 -11.35 -10.25
CA LYS A 123 -27.52 -11.28 -11.71
C LYS A 123 -28.00 -9.95 -12.31
N ASN A 124 -29.03 -9.35 -11.71
CA ASN A 124 -29.63 -8.08 -12.13
C ASN A 124 -28.78 -6.84 -11.81
N MET A 125 -27.71 -6.95 -11.00
CA MET A 125 -26.81 -5.83 -10.69
C MET A 125 -25.61 -5.72 -11.65
N ARG A 126 -25.45 -6.64 -12.61
CA ARG A 126 -24.41 -6.54 -13.64
C ARG A 126 -24.80 -5.47 -14.66
N ARG A 127 -24.24 -4.27 -14.52
CA ARG A 127 -24.32 -3.21 -15.54
C ARG A 127 -23.65 -3.69 -16.83
N THR A 128 -24.43 -3.89 -17.88
CA THR A 128 -23.94 -4.13 -19.25
C THR A 128 -23.24 -2.88 -19.75
N GLN A 129 -21.96 -3.00 -20.14
CA GLN A 129 -21.23 -1.89 -20.76
C GLN A 129 -21.73 -1.70 -22.19
N THR A 130 -22.69 -0.79 -22.38
CA THR A 130 -23.10 -0.31 -23.71
C THR A 130 -22.17 0.83 -24.11
N THR A 131 -20.93 0.51 -24.48
CA THR A 131 -20.03 1.50 -25.08
C THR A 131 -20.20 1.45 -26.59
N ASN A 132 -20.41 2.60 -27.24
CA ASN A 132 -20.51 2.70 -28.69
C ASN A 132 -19.16 2.31 -29.31
N ILE A 133 -19.04 1.04 -29.74
CA ILE A 133 -17.81 0.41 -30.24
C ILE A 133 -17.33 1.03 -31.56
N GLN A 134 -18.21 1.73 -32.29
CA GLN A 134 -18.01 2.07 -33.70
C GLN A 134 -16.82 3.02 -33.97
N ASN A 135 -16.35 3.79 -32.98
CA ASN A 135 -15.28 4.79 -33.17
C ASN A 135 -14.09 4.64 -32.20
N SER A 136 -13.89 3.46 -31.61
CA SER A 136 -12.94 3.30 -30.50
C SER A 136 -11.74 2.45 -30.87
N ASP A 137 -10.54 3.03 -30.68
CA ASP A 137 -9.23 2.46 -31.01
C ASP A 137 -9.05 1.06 -30.36
N PRO A 138 -8.81 0.00 -31.15
CA PRO A 138 -8.53 -1.34 -30.63
C PRO A 138 -7.38 -1.38 -29.61
N ALA A 139 -6.32 -0.59 -29.83
CA ALA A 139 -5.17 -0.55 -28.93
C ALA A 139 -5.53 0.04 -27.56
N TYR A 140 -6.48 0.98 -27.51
CA TYR A 140 -6.99 1.51 -26.26
C TYR A 140 -7.77 0.44 -25.46
N TRP A 141 -8.64 -0.31 -26.12
CA TRP A 141 -9.46 -1.33 -25.45
C TRP A 141 -8.64 -2.46 -24.84
N GLU A 142 -7.57 -2.89 -25.52
CA GLU A 142 -6.65 -3.88 -24.95
C GLU A 142 -5.98 -3.36 -23.67
N LYS A 143 -5.48 -2.11 -23.69
CA LYS A 143 -4.90 -1.47 -22.51
C LYS A 143 -5.94 -1.34 -21.38
N ARG A 144 -7.17 -0.96 -21.71
CA ARG A 144 -8.30 -0.83 -20.77
C ARG A 144 -8.63 -2.17 -20.10
N LYS A 145 -8.69 -3.25 -20.88
CA LYS A 145 -8.93 -4.62 -20.39
C LYS A 145 -7.81 -5.07 -19.45
N LYS A 146 -6.54 -4.88 -19.83
CA LYS A 146 -5.36 -5.20 -19.01
C LYS A 146 -5.36 -4.42 -17.69
N ASN A 147 -5.66 -3.11 -17.71
CA ASN A 147 -5.74 -2.31 -16.50
C ASN A 147 -6.88 -2.74 -15.57
N ASN A 148 -8.06 -3.05 -16.12
CA ASN A 148 -9.18 -3.55 -15.31
C ASN A 148 -8.84 -4.89 -14.64
N GLU A 149 -8.16 -5.78 -15.35
CA GLU A 149 -7.69 -7.06 -14.79
C GLU A 149 -6.64 -6.85 -13.71
N ALA A 150 -5.64 -5.98 -13.94
CA ALA A 150 -4.63 -5.64 -12.96
C ALA A 150 -5.24 -4.99 -11.71
N ALA A 151 -6.20 -4.09 -11.88
CA ALA A 151 -6.92 -3.44 -10.78
C ALA A 151 -7.74 -4.46 -9.98
N LYS A 152 -8.41 -5.41 -10.66
CA LYS A 152 -9.12 -6.51 -9.99
C LYS A 152 -8.15 -7.36 -9.17
N ARG A 153 -7.06 -7.85 -9.78
CA ARG A 153 -6.04 -8.65 -9.10
C ARG A 153 -5.43 -7.92 -7.90
N SER A 154 -5.17 -6.61 -8.01
CA SER A 154 -4.67 -5.79 -6.91
C SER A 154 -5.66 -5.69 -5.75
N ARG A 155 -6.95 -5.51 -6.04
CA ARG A 155 -8.01 -5.50 -5.03
C ARG A 155 -8.14 -6.85 -4.34
N ASP A 156 -8.14 -7.93 -5.11
CA ASP A 156 -8.27 -9.29 -4.58
C ASP A 156 -7.06 -9.66 -3.71
N ALA A 157 -5.85 -9.28 -4.12
CA ALA A 157 -4.63 -9.47 -3.31
C ALA A 157 -4.66 -8.69 -1.99
N ARG A 158 -5.18 -7.45 -1.99
CA ARG A 158 -5.36 -6.68 -0.77
C ARG A 158 -6.37 -7.36 0.17
N ARG A 159 -7.52 -7.75 -0.37
CA ARG A 159 -8.57 -8.45 0.39
C ARG A 159 -8.07 -9.75 1.00
N ALA A 160 -7.37 -10.57 0.22
CA ALA A 160 -6.79 -11.81 0.73
C ALA A 160 -5.84 -11.57 1.92
N LYS A 161 -5.07 -10.47 1.91
CA LYS A 161 -4.21 -10.09 3.04
C LYS A 161 -5.02 -9.63 4.25
N GLU A 162 -6.06 -8.83 4.03
CA GLU A 162 -6.96 -8.36 5.10
C GLU A 162 -7.71 -9.54 5.73
N ASP A 163 -8.23 -10.46 4.91
CA ASP A 163 -8.91 -11.69 5.34
C ASP A 163 -7.97 -12.58 6.15
N GLU A 164 -6.71 -12.76 5.73
CA GLU A 164 -5.71 -13.53 6.49
C GLU A 164 -5.46 -12.93 7.89
N ILE A 165 -5.38 -11.59 7.98
CA ILE A 165 -5.24 -10.90 9.27
C ILE A 165 -6.49 -11.13 10.13
N ALA A 166 -7.67 -10.97 9.56
CA ALA A 166 -8.93 -11.15 10.28
C ALA A 166 -9.10 -12.58 10.81
N ILE A 167 -8.78 -13.59 9.99
CA ILE A 167 -8.82 -15.00 10.39
C ILE A 167 -7.84 -15.26 11.53
N ARG A 168 -6.61 -14.74 11.43
CA ARG A 168 -5.60 -14.91 12.48
C ARG A 168 -5.98 -14.23 13.79
N CYS A 169 -6.54 -13.03 13.73
CA CYS A 169 -7.06 -12.36 14.91
C CYS A 169 -8.16 -13.19 15.59
N ALA A 170 -9.15 -13.67 14.82
CA ALA A 170 -10.24 -14.49 15.36
C ALA A 170 -9.73 -15.80 16.00
N PHE A 171 -8.74 -16.45 15.41
CA PHE A 171 -8.11 -17.64 15.98
C PHE A 171 -7.45 -17.34 17.33
N LEU A 172 -6.62 -16.30 17.39
CA LEU A 172 -5.91 -15.91 18.61
C LEU A 172 -6.88 -15.45 19.70
N GLU A 173 -7.97 -14.77 19.35
CA GLU A 173 -9.04 -14.41 20.29
C GLU A 173 -9.69 -15.66 20.89
N GLN A 174 -9.99 -16.67 20.07
CA GLN A 174 -10.54 -17.94 20.54
C GLN A 174 -9.56 -18.67 21.48
N GLU A 175 -8.28 -18.76 21.11
CA GLU A 175 -7.25 -19.36 21.98
C GLU A 175 -7.10 -18.59 23.29
N ASN A 176 -7.10 -17.25 23.24
CA ASN A 176 -6.99 -16.41 24.43
C ASN A 176 -8.15 -16.65 25.40
N ILE A 177 -9.37 -16.74 24.90
CA ILE A 177 -10.56 -17.06 25.72
C ILE A 177 -10.41 -18.44 26.35
N GLN A 178 -9.97 -19.44 25.57
CA GLN A 178 -9.79 -20.80 26.09
C GLN A 178 -8.71 -20.85 27.18
N LEU A 179 -7.60 -20.13 27.00
CA LEU A 179 -6.54 -20.04 27.99
C LEU A 179 -7.01 -19.35 29.27
N LYS A 180 -7.74 -18.23 29.15
CA LYS A 180 -8.34 -17.53 30.30
C LYS A 180 -9.27 -18.43 31.10
N PHE A 181 -10.10 -19.22 30.42
CA PHE A 181 -10.98 -20.18 31.09
C PHE A 181 -10.18 -21.26 31.85
N ARG A 182 -9.15 -21.83 31.24
CA ARG A 182 -8.29 -22.84 31.89
C ARG A 182 -7.55 -22.25 33.10
N LEU A 183 -7.03 -21.03 32.99
CA LEU A 183 -6.37 -20.35 34.10
C LEU A 183 -7.34 -20.13 35.26
N ALA A 184 -8.53 -19.58 35.00
CA ALA A 184 -9.55 -19.39 36.03
C ALA A 184 -9.95 -20.71 36.72
N ALA A 185 -10.07 -21.81 35.97
CA ALA A 185 -10.36 -23.12 36.53
C ALA A 185 -9.24 -23.61 37.47
N LEU A 186 -7.97 -23.42 37.09
CA LEU A 186 -6.81 -23.79 37.91
C LEU A 186 -6.65 -22.89 39.15
N GLU A 187 -6.92 -21.59 39.02
CA GLU A 187 -6.89 -20.64 40.14
C GLU A 187 -7.96 -21.00 41.18
N ASN A 188 -9.17 -21.33 40.75
CA ASN A 188 -10.24 -21.82 41.63
C ASN A 188 -9.84 -23.10 42.36
N GLU A 189 -9.25 -24.07 41.67
CA GLU A 189 -8.81 -25.32 42.31
C GLU A 189 -7.66 -25.08 43.30
N ARG A 190 -6.71 -24.22 42.94
CA ARG A 190 -5.64 -23.79 43.84
C ARG A 190 -6.22 -23.15 45.11
N GLU A 191 -7.18 -22.24 44.97
CA GLU A 191 -7.83 -21.56 46.10
C GLU A 191 -8.59 -22.55 46.98
N ARG A 192 -9.31 -23.51 46.36
CA ARG A 192 -9.98 -24.60 47.07
C ARG A 192 -9.00 -25.41 47.92
N LEU A 193 -7.86 -25.80 47.34
CA LEU A 193 -6.83 -26.56 48.04
C LEU A 193 -6.15 -25.75 49.14
N GLN A 194 -5.85 -24.47 48.89
CA GLN A 194 -5.32 -23.57 49.91
C GLN A 194 -6.31 -23.42 51.08
N SER A 195 -7.60 -23.29 50.80
CA SER A 195 -8.62 -23.24 51.86
C SER A 195 -8.66 -24.50 52.71
N ILE A 196 -8.34 -25.68 52.16
CA ILE A 196 -8.29 -26.95 52.93
C ILE A 196 -7.00 -27.05 53.76
N LEU A 197 -5.89 -26.46 53.31
CA LEU A 197 -4.60 -26.55 54.00
C LEU A 197 -4.44 -25.52 55.13
N TYR A 198 -5.09 -24.36 55.00
CA TYR A 198 -4.91 -23.22 55.91
C TYR A 198 -6.15 -22.91 56.78
N HIS A 199 -7.14 -23.79 56.80
CA HIS A 199 -8.23 -23.83 57.79
C HIS A 199 -8.24 -25.20 58.48
#